data_AF-A0A955EVB5-F1
#
_entry.id   AF-A0A955EVB5-F1
#
_cell.length_a   1.000
_cell.length_b   1.000
_cell.length_c   1.000
_cell.angle_alpha   90.00
_cell.angle_beta   90.00
_cell.angle_gamma   90.00
#
_symmetry.space_group_name_H-M   'P 1'
#
loop_
_entity.id
_entity.type
_entity.pdbx_description
1 polymer ?
#
loop_
_entity_poly.entity_id
_entity_poly.type
_entity_poly.pdbx_seq_one_letter_code
_entity_poly.pdbx_strand_id
1 'polypeptide(L)'
;ERRVKPVGGSTYVEFDARIIAATRRDLEGAVNAGTFRSDLYFRLAQVRAHVAPLRQRLEDIPGLIRHILEQAGAKTAYRRVTRANLERLLRYDWPGNVRELQNVVEYATVMGEGPVLTEADLPPEVRGYEASEVRVTTPDPELSARRAELPPEARRLLNALERAGGHMSRAAASLGMSRTTLWRKLKKHGLDRETVDG
;
A
#
# COMPACT_ATOMS: atom_id res chain seq x y z
N GLU A 1 -36.47 5.66 5.05
CA GLU A 1 -37.19 6.52 6.00
C GLU A 1 -36.31 7.74 6.31
N ARG A 2 -36.89 8.95 6.32
CA ARG A 2 -36.21 10.24 6.55
C ARG A 2 -36.59 10.87 7.90
N ARG A 3 -36.87 10.02 8.89
CA ARG A 3 -37.28 10.44 10.22
C ARG A 3 -36.46 9.69 11.25
N VAL A 4 -35.93 10.41 12.24
CA VAL A 4 -35.21 9.83 13.38
C VAL A 4 -35.92 10.16 14.67
N LYS A 5 -35.83 9.26 15.64
CA LYS A 5 -36.37 9.46 16.98
C LYS A 5 -35.18 9.47 17.95
N PRO A 6 -34.95 10.56 18.69
CA PRO A 6 -33.92 10.58 19.73
C PRO A 6 -34.18 9.48 20.76
N VAL A 7 -33.11 8.88 21.30
CA VAL A 7 -33.24 7.88 22.37
C VAL A 7 -33.92 8.54 23.58
N GLY A 8 -35.08 8.02 23.98
CA GLY A 8 -35.90 8.56 25.08
C GLY A 8 -36.90 9.66 24.67
N GLY A 9 -36.89 10.14 23.43
CA GLY A 9 -37.92 11.07 22.93
C GLY A 9 -39.19 10.34 22.50
N SER A 10 -40.30 11.06 22.30
CA SER A 10 -41.53 10.53 21.67
C SER A 10 -41.76 11.08 20.25
N THR A 11 -41.10 12.19 19.90
CA THR A 11 -41.29 12.91 18.64
C THR A 11 -40.30 12.44 17.57
N TYR A 12 -40.81 12.22 16.35
CA TYR A 12 -39.98 12.01 15.18
C TYR A 12 -39.50 13.34 14.60
N VAL A 13 -38.22 13.42 14.26
CA VAL A 13 -37.61 14.57 13.60
C VAL A 13 -37.34 14.20 12.15
N GLU A 14 -37.87 14.98 11.21
CA GLU A 14 -37.54 14.82 9.80
C GLU A 14 -36.10 15.27 9.55
N PHE A 15 -35.39 14.54 8.69
CA PHE A 15 -34.05 14.92 8.27
C PHE A 15 -33.88 14.75 6.76
N ASP A 16 -33.09 15.63 6.19
CA ASP A 16 -32.55 15.47 4.85
C ASP A 16 -31.03 15.48 4.94
N ALA A 17 -30.39 14.45 4.38
CA ALA A 17 -28.96 14.26 4.50
C ALA A 17 -28.39 13.63 3.23
N ARG A 18 -27.25 14.18 2.80
CA ARG A 18 -26.39 13.53 1.81
C ARG A 18 -25.39 12.65 2.53
N ILE A 19 -25.50 11.34 2.34
CA ILE A 19 -24.59 10.38 2.97
C ILE A 19 -23.37 10.17 2.07
N ILE A 20 -22.18 10.38 2.62
CA ILE A 20 -20.90 10.02 2.01
C ILE A 20 -20.20 9.08 2.99
N ALA A 21 -19.85 7.89 2.52
CA ALA A 21 -19.18 6.87 3.32
C ALA A 21 -17.87 6.44 2.63
N ALA A 22 -16.87 6.10 3.43
CA ALA A 22 -15.59 5.58 2.95
C ALA A 22 -15.17 4.40 3.82
N THR A 23 -14.58 3.38 3.20
CA THR A 23 -14.12 2.17 3.88
C THR A 23 -12.88 1.62 3.19
N ARG A 24 -12.00 0.99 3.98
CA ARG A 24 -10.87 0.20 3.48
C ARG A 24 -11.17 -1.30 3.38
N ARG A 25 -12.35 -1.72 3.83
CA ARG A 25 -12.79 -3.12 3.84
C ARG A 25 -13.56 -3.41 2.56
N ASP A 26 -13.38 -4.61 2.04
CA ASP A 26 -14.27 -5.13 1.01
C ASP A 26 -15.66 -5.41 1.62
N LEU A 27 -16.62 -4.53 1.31
CA LEU A 27 -17.99 -4.69 1.77
C LEU A 27 -18.73 -5.78 1.01
N GLU A 28 -18.34 -6.08 -0.22
CA GLU A 28 -18.98 -7.12 -1.02
C GLU A 28 -18.66 -8.50 -0.45
N GLY A 29 -17.39 -8.77 -0.20
CA GLY A 29 -16.95 -9.95 0.54
C GLY A 29 -17.56 -10.01 1.95
N ALA A 30 -17.71 -8.88 2.64
CA ALA A 30 -18.32 -8.85 3.96
C ALA A 30 -19.83 -9.18 3.94
N VAL A 31 -20.56 -8.78 2.90
CA VAL A 31 -21.96 -9.19 2.66
C VAL A 31 -22.03 -10.69 2.38
N ASN A 32 -21.17 -11.21 1.51
CA ASN A 32 -21.12 -12.63 1.19
C ASN A 32 -20.77 -13.50 2.42
N ALA A 33 -19.92 -12.99 3.31
CA ALA A 33 -19.59 -13.64 4.58
C ALA A 33 -20.65 -13.47 5.69
N GLY A 34 -21.76 -12.76 5.42
CA GLY A 34 -22.82 -12.49 6.41
C GLY A 34 -22.43 -11.53 7.54
N THR A 35 -21.25 -10.93 7.46
CA THR A 35 -20.72 -9.98 8.46
C THR A 35 -21.17 -8.54 8.22
N PHE A 36 -21.78 -8.28 7.07
CA PHE A 36 -22.34 -6.98 6.72
C PHE A 36 -23.75 -7.10 6.14
N ARG A 37 -24.60 -6.13 6.50
CA ARG A 37 -26.00 -6.08 6.09
C ARG A 37 -26.12 -5.77 4.60
N SER A 38 -26.73 -6.68 3.85
CA SER A 38 -26.95 -6.55 2.40
C SER A 38 -27.81 -5.33 2.06
N ASP A 39 -28.88 -5.08 2.82
CA ASP A 39 -29.79 -3.95 2.60
C ASP A 39 -29.11 -2.59 2.77
N LEU A 40 -28.16 -2.48 3.70
CA LEU A 40 -27.35 -1.29 3.89
C LEU A 40 -26.31 -1.13 2.77
N TYR A 41 -25.67 -2.23 2.35
CA TYR A 41 -24.68 -2.20 1.27
C TYR A 41 -25.27 -1.63 -0.02
N PHE A 42 -26.42 -2.14 -0.47
CA PHE A 42 -27.05 -1.68 -1.71
C PHE A 42 -27.52 -0.21 -1.64
N ARG A 43 -27.81 0.32 -0.44
CA ARG A 43 -28.14 1.75 -0.26
C ARG A 43 -26.90 2.66 -0.27
N LEU A 44 -25.77 2.19 0.25
CA LEU A 44 -24.51 2.95 0.27
C LEU A 44 -23.80 2.89 -1.08
N ALA A 45 -23.83 1.74 -1.75
CA ALA A 45 -22.97 1.41 -2.86
C ALA A 45 -23.55 1.80 -4.24
N GLN A 46 -24.48 2.76 -4.27
CA GLN A 46 -25.17 3.23 -5.49
C GLN A 46 -24.23 3.99 -6.44
N VAL A 47 -23.35 4.83 -5.89
CA VAL A 47 -22.28 5.50 -6.64
C VAL A 47 -20.98 5.23 -5.90
N ARG A 48 -20.06 4.52 -6.57
CA ARG A 48 -18.78 4.11 -5.97
C ARG A 48 -17.64 4.92 -6.58
N ALA A 49 -16.77 5.43 -5.72
CA ALA A 49 -15.50 6.02 -6.11
C ALA A 49 -14.37 5.14 -5.54
N HIS A 50 -13.62 4.48 -6.41
CA HIS A 50 -12.45 3.71 -6.01
C HIS A 50 -11.24 4.64 -5.86
N VAL A 51 -10.65 4.69 -4.66
CA VAL A 51 -9.44 5.48 -4.41
C VAL A 51 -8.23 4.56 -4.60
N ALA A 52 -7.56 4.69 -5.75
CA ALA A 52 -6.34 3.93 -6.03
C ALA A 52 -5.24 4.20 -4.99
N PRO A 53 -4.41 3.21 -4.63
CA PRO A 53 -3.21 3.43 -3.84
C PRO A 53 -2.19 4.28 -4.60
N LEU A 54 -1.33 5.02 -3.89
CA LEU A 54 -0.32 5.91 -4.51
C LEU A 54 0.60 5.19 -5.51
N ARG A 55 0.93 3.91 -5.27
CA ARG A 55 1.71 3.08 -6.21
C ARG A 55 1.08 2.88 -7.59
N GLN A 56 -0.24 3.10 -7.73
CA GLN A 56 -0.96 3.03 -9.01
C GLN A 56 -1.12 4.40 -9.68
N ARG A 57 -0.61 5.47 -9.06
CA ARG A 57 -0.71 6.87 -9.53
C ARG A 57 0.57 7.65 -9.21
N LEU A 58 1.71 7.08 -9.58
CA LEU A 58 3.03 7.62 -9.24
C LEU A 58 3.27 9.00 -9.88
N GLU A 59 2.60 9.28 -11.00
CA GLU A 59 2.59 10.58 -11.69
C GLU A 59 2.08 11.74 -10.82
N ASP A 60 1.29 11.44 -9.77
CA ASP A 60 0.78 12.45 -8.84
C ASP A 60 1.83 12.87 -7.81
N ILE A 61 2.87 12.05 -7.56
CA ILE A 61 3.87 12.27 -6.51
C ILE A 61 4.52 13.67 -6.60
N PRO A 62 5.01 14.15 -7.76
CA PRO A 62 5.58 15.50 -7.85
C PRO A 62 4.58 16.60 -7.47
N GLY A 63 3.30 16.44 -7.85
CA GLY A 63 2.23 17.39 -7.53
C GLY A 63 1.88 17.38 -6.05
N LEU A 64 1.78 16.18 -5.46
CA LEU A 64 1.52 15.99 -4.04
C LEU A 64 2.63 16.59 -3.18
N ILE A 65 3.91 16.38 -3.53
CA ILE A 65 5.04 16.97 -2.80
C ILE A 65 4.95 18.49 -2.81
N ARG A 66 4.66 19.11 -3.97
CA ARG A 66 4.47 20.57 -4.05
C ARG A 66 3.36 21.04 -3.12
N HIS A 67 2.21 20.38 -3.16
CA HIS A 67 1.06 20.73 -2.33
C HIS A 67 1.36 20.60 -0.84
N ILE A 68 1.99 19.49 -0.42
CA ILE A 68 2.38 19.25 0.98
C ILE A 68 3.35 20.33 1.47
N LEU A 69 4.37 20.67 0.68
CA LEU A 69 5.31 21.74 1.01
C LEU A 69 4.66 23.11 1.08
N GLU A 70 3.67 23.39 0.22
CA GLU A 70 2.88 24.63 0.28
C GLU A 70 2.06 24.72 1.57
N GLN A 71 1.39 23.63 1.97
CA GLN A 71 0.64 23.56 3.23
C GLN A 71 1.55 23.73 4.46
N ALA A 72 2.78 23.25 4.38
CA ALA A 72 3.79 23.41 5.43
C ALA A 72 4.47 24.80 5.45
N GLY A 73 4.10 25.73 4.56
CA GLY A 73 4.76 27.04 4.44
C GLY A 73 6.18 26.98 3.85
N ALA A 74 6.59 25.83 3.32
CA ALA A 74 7.93 25.54 2.81
C ALA A 74 7.96 25.44 1.27
N LYS A 75 7.13 26.22 0.57
CA LYS A 75 6.99 26.18 -0.91
C LYS A 75 8.34 26.27 -1.65
N THR A 76 9.28 27.05 -1.14
CA THR A 76 10.62 27.22 -1.73
C THR A 76 11.49 25.97 -1.61
N ALA A 77 11.21 25.08 -0.65
CA ALA A 77 11.92 23.82 -0.45
C ALA A 77 11.71 22.83 -1.60
N TYR A 78 10.66 23.00 -2.41
CA TYR A 78 10.47 22.16 -3.59
C TYR A 78 11.62 22.27 -4.58
N ARG A 79 12.25 23.46 -4.68
CA ARG A 79 13.43 23.69 -5.53
C ARG A 79 14.64 22.86 -5.10
N ARG A 80 14.63 22.37 -3.85
CA ARG A 80 15.67 21.55 -3.28
C ARG A 80 15.49 20.07 -3.64
N VAL A 81 14.31 19.64 -4.12
CA VAL A 81 14.05 18.24 -4.50
C VAL A 81 14.84 17.90 -5.76
N THR A 82 15.88 17.08 -5.61
CA THR A 82 16.69 16.63 -6.73
C THR A 82 15.94 15.61 -7.59
N ARG A 83 16.36 15.49 -8.87
CA ARG A 83 15.87 14.43 -9.76
C ARG A 83 16.10 13.04 -9.17
N ALA A 84 17.26 12.79 -8.56
CA ALA A 84 17.58 11.50 -7.94
C ALA A 84 16.62 11.16 -6.79
N ASN A 85 16.31 12.12 -5.92
CA ASN A 85 15.32 11.93 -4.85
C ASN A 85 13.93 11.67 -5.42
N LEU A 86 13.53 12.41 -6.46
CA LEU A 86 12.25 12.18 -7.11
C LEU A 86 12.16 10.78 -7.73
N GLU A 87 13.21 10.34 -8.42
CA GLU A 87 13.27 8.98 -8.98
C GLU A 87 13.20 7.89 -7.90
N ARG A 88 13.78 8.12 -6.71
CA ARG A 88 13.64 7.20 -5.57
C ARG A 88 12.21 7.17 -5.03
N LEU A 89 11.59 8.33 -4.85
CA LEU A 89 10.21 8.45 -4.39
C LEU A 89 9.22 7.80 -5.37
N LEU A 90 9.48 7.88 -6.68
CA LEU A 90 8.70 7.20 -7.71
C LEU A 90 8.87 5.68 -7.70
N ARG A 91 9.98 5.16 -7.18
CA ARG A 91 10.22 3.71 -7.10
C ARG A 91 9.60 3.07 -5.86
N TYR A 92 9.29 3.85 -4.82
CA TYR A 92 8.79 3.36 -3.54
C TYR A 92 7.34 2.86 -3.62
N ASP A 93 7.02 1.77 -2.92
CA ASP A 93 5.69 1.11 -2.97
C ASP A 93 4.57 1.85 -2.20
N TRP A 94 4.93 2.84 -1.39
CA TRP A 94 4.01 3.65 -0.58
C TRP A 94 2.96 2.83 0.21
N PRO A 95 3.36 1.89 1.09
CA PRO A 95 2.42 1.10 1.90
C PRO A 95 1.49 1.95 2.77
N GLY A 96 1.91 3.13 3.20
CA GLY A 96 1.08 4.12 3.92
C GLY A 96 0.45 5.18 3.01
N ASN A 97 0.54 5.02 1.68
CA ASN A 97 -0.08 5.88 0.66
C ASN A 97 0.34 7.36 0.85
N VAL A 98 -0.54 8.32 0.53
CA VAL A 98 -0.28 9.76 0.66
C VAL A 98 0.15 10.16 2.08
N ARG A 99 -0.32 9.47 3.12
CA ARG A 99 0.06 9.79 4.51
C ARG A 99 1.54 9.54 4.78
N GLU A 100 2.08 8.45 4.23
CA GLU A 100 3.51 8.16 4.32
C GLU A 100 4.34 9.16 3.50
N LEU A 101 3.88 9.51 2.29
CA LEU A 101 4.51 10.57 1.49
C LEU A 101 4.57 11.89 2.26
N GLN A 102 3.48 12.28 2.91
CA GLN A 102 3.44 13.49 3.74
C GLN A 102 4.48 13.44 4.86
N ASN A 103 4.55 12.35 5.63
CA ASN A 103 5.54 12.20 6.69
C ASN A 103 6.98 12.26 6.16
N VAL A 104 7.25 11.66 5.00
CA VAL A 104 8.57 11.69 4.35
C VAL A 104 8.96 13.12 3.96
N VAL A 105 8.02 13.88 3.39
CA VAL A 105 8.26 15.27 2.99
C VAL A 105 8.46 16.16 4.21
N GLU A 106 7.63 16.04 5.24
CA GLU A 106 7.76 16.77 6.50
C GLU A 106 9.10 16.48 7.18
N TYR A 107 9.49 15.20 7.27
CA TYR A 107 10.80 14.79 7.78
C TYR A 107 11.94 15.46 7.00
N ALA A 108 11.88 15.42 5.67
CA ALA A 108 12.91 16.03 4.82
C ALA A 108 13.00 17.56 4.99
N THR A 109 11.88 18.25 5.28
CA THR A 109 11.92 19.69 5.58
C THR A 109 12.55 20.02 6.92
N VAL A 110 12.41 19.15 7.92
CA VAL A 110 12.99 19.35 9.26
C VAL A 110 14.48 18.98 9.27
N MET A 111 14.84 17.86 8.63
CA MET A 111 16.20 17.32 8.65
C MET A 111 17.12 17.95 7.60
N GLY A 112 16.55 18.42 6.49
CA GLY A 112 17.32 18.93 5.37
C GLY A 112 17.88 20.33 5.63
N GLU A 113 19.18 20.41 5.86
CA GLU A 113 19.94 21.67 5.91
C GLU A 113 20.52 22.04 4.53
N GLY A 114 20.57 23.34 4.17
CA GLY A 114 21.20 23.82 2.93
C GLY A 114 20.28 24.00 1.70
N PRO A 115 20.85 24.20 0.49
CA PRO A 115 20.08 24.57 -0.71
C PRO A 115 19.50 23.40 -1.50
N VAL A 116 19.80 22.15 -1.12
CA VAL A 116 19.40 20.92 -1.83
C VAL A 116 18.93 19.90 -0.79
N LEU A 117 17.91 19.11 -1.13
CA LEU A 117 17.52 17.93 -0.37
C LEU A 117 18.33 16.76 -0.92
N THR A 118 19.17 16.22 -0.08
CA THR A 118 20.03 15.08 -0.37
C THR A 118 19.34 13.77 0.04
N GLU A 119 19.93 12.65 -0.32
CA GLU A 119 19.43 11.33 0.09
C GLU A 119 19.49 11.15 1.62
N ALA A 120 20.44 11.84 2.28
CA ALA A 120 20.61 11.82 3.72
C ALA A 120 19.46 12.52 4.48
N ASP A 121 18.61 13.24 3.77
CA ASP A 121 17.47 13.97 4.34
C ASP A 121 16.16 13.19 4.23
N LEU A 122 16.16 12.06 3.50
CA LEU A 122 15.00 11.15 3.43
C LEU A 122 15.02 10.16 4.60
N PRO A 123 13.86 9.74 5.13
CA PRO A 123 13.79 8.69 6.15
C PRO A 123 14.53 7.41 5.69
N PRO A 124 15.19 6.68 6.62
CA PRO A 124 15.94 5.47 6.30
C PRO A 124 15.15 4.43 5.48
N GLU A 125 13.84 4.35 5.70
CA GLU A 125 12.90 3.45 5.02
C GLU A 125 12.81 3.71 3.52
N VAL A 126 12.96 4.97 3.09
CA VAL A 126 12.97 5.38 1.68
C VAL A 126 14.40 5.45 1.14
N ARG A 127 15.37 5.84 1.97
CA ARG A 127 16.79 5.99 1.60
C ARG A 127 17.43 4.68 1.18
N GLY A 128 17.19 3.61 1.94
CA GLY A 128 17.68 2.26 1.67
C GLY A 128 16.76 1.42 0.77
N TYR A 129 15.71 2.03 0.23
CA TYR A 129 14.76 1.34 -0.62
C TYR A 129 15.34 1.20 -2.04
N GLU A 130 16.00 0.08 -2.28
CA GLU A 130 16.04 -0.48 -3.63
C GLU A 130 14.69 -1.13 -3.89
N ALA A 131 14.01 -0.71 -4.96
CA ALA A 131 12.72 -1.24 -5.37
C ALA A 131 12.68 -2.75 -5.22
N SER A 132 11.92 -3.19 -4.22
CA SER A 132 11.40 -4.55 -4.23
C SER A 132 10.19 -4.60 -3.33
N GLU A 133 9.06 -4.76 -3.99
CA GLU A 133 8.21 -5.94 -3.96
C GLU A 133 7.87 -6.56 -2.59
N VAL A 134 6.57 -6.44 -2.27
CA VAL A 134 5.61 -7.57 -2.20
C VAL A 134 5.69 -8.45 -0.93
N ARG A 135 4.80 -8.16 0.04
CA ARG A 135 4.53 -8.97 1.26
C ARG A 135 3.64 -10.16 0.91
N VAL A 136 4.12 -11.41 0.96
CA VAL A 136 3.26 -12.62 0.83
C VAL A 136 2.42 -12.77 2.10
N THR A 137 1.11 -12.60 1.99
CA THR A 137 0.16 -12.98 3.04
C THR A 137 -0.59 -14.22 2.60
N THR A 138 -0.32 -15.29 3.36
CA THR A 138 -1.05 -16.56 3.50
C THR A 138 -1.09 -17.55 2.33
N PRO A 139 -1.07 -18.87 2.65
CA PRO A 139 -1.03 -19.94 1.67
C PRO A 139 -2.42 -20.19 1.09
N ASP A 140 -2.53 -20.10 -0.22
CA ASP A 140 -3.65 -20.63 -0.96
C ASP A 140 -3.67 -22.17 -0.82
N PRO A 141 -4.78 -22.80 -0.41
CA PRO A 141 -4.90 -24.26 -0.35
C PRO A 141 -4.56 -24.98 -1.66
N GLU A 142 -4.71 -24.33 -2.83
CA GLU A 142 -4.31 -24.92 -4.13
C GLU A 142 -2.79 -25.04 -4.31
N LEU A 143 -2.01 -24.18 -3.66
CA LEU A 143 -0.53 -24.18 -3.74
C LEU A 143 0.09 -25.38 -2.99
N SER A 144 -0.64 -25.93 -2.02
CA SER A 144 -0.21 -27.10 -1.23
C SER A 144 -0.14 -28.36 -2.08
N ALA A 145 -1.08 -28.56 -3.02
CA ALA A 145 -1.11 -29.71 -3.92
C ALA A 145 -0.01 -29.65 -5.01
N ARG A 146 0.27 -28.46 -5.55
CA ARG A 146 1.32 -28.24 -6.59
C ARG A 146 2.75 -28.28 -6.04
N ARG A 147 2.90 -28.21 -4.71
CA ARG A 147 4.21 -28.20 -4.04
C ARG A 147 4.98 -29.51 -4.24
N ALA A 148 4.31 -30.61 -4.60
CA ALA A 148 4.91 -31.93 -4.88
C ALA A 148 5.73 -31.96 -6.17
N GLU A 149 5.30 -31.22 -7.19
CA GLU A 149 5.82 -31.27 -8.57
C GLU A 149 6.87 -30.20 -8.87
N LEU A 150 7.11 -29.27 -7.94
CA LEU A 150 8.08 -28.20 -8.10
C LEU A 150 9.53 -28.74 -8.13
N PRO A 151 10.41 -28.18 -8.98
CA PRO A 151 11.83 -28.51 -8.98
C PRO A 151 12.46 -28.33 -7.58
N PRO A 152 13.50 -29.11 -7.23
CA PRO A 152 14.16 -29.03 -5.92
C PRO A 152 14.64 -27.62 -5.55
N GLU A 153 15.05 -26.84 -6.55
CA GLU A 153 15.44 -25.43 -6.38
C GLU A 153 14.25 -24.57 -5.95
N ALA A 154 13.13 -24.61 -6.67
CA ALA A 154 11.93 -23.84 -6.37
C ALA A 154 11.39 -24.08 -4.95
N ARG A 155 11.39 -25.34 -4.50
CA ARG A 155 11.03 -25.74 -3.13
C ARG A 155 11.92 -25.09 -2.07
N ARG A 156 13.23 -25.02 -2.32
CA ARG A 156 14.18 -24.39 -1.38
C ARG A 156 13.91 -22.89 -1.24
N LEU A 157 13.58 -22.20 -2.33
CA LEU A 157 13.28 -20.76 -2.33
C LEU A 157 11.98 -20.46 -1.56
N LEU A 158 10.93 -21.25 -1.79
CA LEU A 158 9.66 -21.15 -1.07
C LEU A 158 9.82 -21.40 0.43
N ASN A 159 10.56 -22.45 0.82
CA ASN A 159 10.80 -22.75 2.22
C ASN A 159 11.56 -21.63 2.93
N ALA A 160 12.53 -20.99 2.27
CA ALA A 160 13.23 -19.84 2.83
C ALA A 160 12.30 -18.62 2.98
N LEU A 161 11.40 -18.42 2.02
CA LEU A 161 10.42 -17.34 2.05
C LEU A 161 9.38 -17.53 3.17
N GLU A 162 8.89 -18.75 3.35
CA GLU A 162 7.97 -19.12 4.44
C GLU A 162 8.62 -18.97 5.81
N ARG A 163 9.84 -19.49 6.00
CA ARG A 163 10.61 -19.33 7.24
C ARG A 163 10.91 -17.87 7.55
N ALA A 164 11.08 -17.06 6.51
CA ALA A 164 11.25 -15.63 6.63
C ALA A 164 9.93 -14.88 6.85
N GLY A 165 8.78 -15.55 6.94
CA GLY A 165 7.47 -14.92 7.12
C GLY A 165 7.07 -14.04 5.93
N GLY A 166 7.46 -14.42 4.71
CA GLY A 166 7.22 -13.63 3.49
C GLY A 166 8.19 -12.46 3.32
N HIS A 167 9.19 -12.30 4.20
CA HIS A 167 10.17 -11.23 4.08
C HIS A 167 11.31 -11.61 3.14
N MET A 168 11.25 -11.13 1.90
CA MET A 168 12.20 -11.47 0.83
C MET A 168 13.66 -11.20 1.20
N SER A 169 13.96 -10.10 1.92
CA SER A 169 15.34 -9.79 2.37
C SER A 169 15.86 -10.79 3.40
N ARG A 170 15.00 -11.24 4.33
CA ARG A 170 15.37 -12.28 5.32
C ARG A 170 15.52 -13.64 4.65
N ALA A 171 14.65 -13.95 3.69
CA ALA A 171 14.72 -15.17 2.89
C ALA A 171 16.01 -15.24 2.08
N ALA A 172 16.37 -14.15 1.39
CA ALA A 172 17.59 -14.06 0.59
C ALA A 172 18.85 -14.19 1.46
N ALA A 173 18.88 -13.50 2.61
CA ALA A 173 19.97 -13.60 3.58
C ALA A 173 20.17 -15.05 4.07
N SER A 174 19.08 -15.76 4.40
CA SER A 174 19.15 -17.17 4.83
C SER A 174 19.63 -18.14 3.76
N LEU A 175 19.54 -17.75 2.48
CA LEU A 175 20.00 -18.54 1.34
C LEU A 175 21.39 -18.09 0.84
N GLY A 176 22.03 -17.14 1.53
CA GLY A 176 23.36 -16.63 1.15
C GLY A 176 23.39 -15.95 -0.22
N MET A 177 22.27 -15.37 -0.66
CA MET A 177 22.16 -14.72 -1.97
C MET A 177 21.53 -13.34 -1.85
N SER A 178 21.73 -12.48 -2.86
CA SER A 178 21.07 -11.19 -2.91
C SER A 178 19.56 -11.34 -3.13
N ARG A 179 18.77 -10.37 -2.65
CA ARG A 179 17.32 -10.30 -2.85
C ARG A 179 16.93 -10.42 -4.33
N THR A 180 17.68 -9.75 -5.21
CA THR A 180 17.53 -9.78 -6.67
C THR A 180 17.75 -11.17 -7.26
N THR A 181 18.67 -11.95 -6.67
CA THR A 181 18.93 -13.33 -7.09
C THR A 181 17.80 -14.27 -6.68
N LEU A 182 17.26 -14.09 -5.47
CA LEU A 182 16.09 -14.83 -4.98
C LEU A 182 14.86 -14.57 -5.85
N TRP A 183 14.55 -13.30 -6.12
CA TRP A 183 13.42 -12.91 -6.98
C TRP A 183 13.50 -13.51 -8.39
N ARG A 184 14.65 -13.36 -9.05
CA ARG A 184 14.88 -13.90 -10.40
C ARG A 184 14.68 -15.42 -10.47
N LYS A 185 15.07 -16.14 -9.42
CA LYS A 185 14.87 -17.59 -9.33
C LYS A 185 13.41 -17.94 -9.06
N LEU A 186 12.69 -17.20 -8.21
CA LEU A 186 11.24 -17.39 -7.97
C LEU A 186 10.44 -17.19 -9.27
N LYS A 187 10.70 -16.10 -10.00
CA LYS A 187 10.05 -15.80 -11.29
C LYS A 187 10.31 -16.88 -12.35
N LYS A 188 11.55 -17.38 -12.45
CA LYS A 188 11.93 -18.48 -13.36
C LYS A 188 11.09 -19.75 -13.13
N HIS A 189 10.62 -19.97 -11.91
CA HIS A 189 9.81 -21.13 -11.55
C HIS A 189 8.29 -20.85 -11.58
N GLY A 190 7.85 -19.71 -12.14
CA GLY A 190 6.43 -19.37 -12.23
C GLY A 190 5.80 -19.03 -10.87
N LEU A 191 6.63 -18.66 -9.88
CA LEU A 191 6.17 -18.26 -8.54
C LEU A 191 5.99 -16.73 -8.44
N ASP A 192 5.63 -16.11 -9.57
CA ASP A 192 5.38 -14.67 -9.69
C ASP A 192 3.89 -14.38 -9.45
N ARG A 193 3.59 -13.21 -8.91
CA ARG A 193 2.37 -12.91 -8.15
C ARG A 193 1.15 -12.51 -9.01
N GLU A 194 1.09 -12.99 -10.24
CA GLU A 194 0.15 -12.51 -11.27
C GLU A 194 -0.86 -13.57 -11.73
N THR A 195 -1.29 -14.48 -10.86
CA THR A 195 -2.38 -15.42 -11.20
C THR A 195 -3.19 -15.77 -9.96
N VAL A 196 -3.99 -14.83 -9.46
CA VAL A 196 -5.35 -15.02 -8.91
C VAL A 196 -5.91 -13.60 -8.70
N ASP A 197 -6.74 -13.13 -9.62
CA ASP A 197 -7.86 -12.21 -9.37
C ASP A 197 -8.70 -12.18 -10.65
N GLY A 198 -9.45 -13.26 -10.82
CA GLY A 198 -10.69 -13.33 -11.59
C GLY A 198 -11.82 -13.66 -10.62
#